data_AF-A0A7S2A2S9-F1
#
_entry.id   AF-A0A7S2A2S9-F1
#
_cell.length_a   1.000
_cell.length_b   1.000
_cell.length_c   1.000
_cell.angle_alpha   90.00
_cell.angle_beta   90.00
_cell.angle_gamma   90.00
#
_symmetry.space_group_name_H-M   'P 1'
#
loop_
_entity.id
_entity.type
_entity.pdbx_description
1 polymer ?
#
loop_
_entity_poly.entity_id
_entity_poly.type
_entity_poly.pdbx_seq_one_letter_code
_entity_poly.pdbx_strand_id
1 'polypeptide(L)'
;GWYTVHVRNVFLRVGGSKGTATDNPENQHVMRIPVNEEDMNSGKGIIVDSGTTDTYLHHTIAGSFNEAWKEVTGKKYTNAAVRLSAEQLLRLPTVMLQIRSAEDSPAPMGTDPNAVP
;
A
#
# COMPACT_ATOMS: atom_id res chain seq x y z
N GLY A 1 13.23 -15.59 5.36
CA GLY A 1 12.69 -15.80 4.00
C GLY A 1 11.60 -14.77 3.75
N TRP A 2 11.17 -14.60 2.51
CA TRP A 2 10.15 -13.62 2.12
C TRP A 2 9.03 -14.32 1.33
N TYR A 3 7.85 -13.71 1.29
CA TYR A 3 6.70 -14.18 0.51
C TYR A 3 6.38 -13.18 -0.58
N THR A 4 5.99 -13.65 -1.78
CA THR A 4 5.43 -12.77 -2.81
C THR A 4 3.97 -12.45 -2.54
N VAL A 5 3.58 -11.22 -2.84
CA VAL A 5 2.18 -10.79 -2.91
C VAL A 5 1.90 -10.11 -4.25
N HIS A 6 0.63 -10.10 -4.64
CA HIS A 6 0.18 -9.43 -5.86
C HIS A 6 -0.59 -8.16 -5.49
N VAL A 7 -0.02 -6.99 -5.78
CA VAL A 7 -0.61 -5.68 -5.46
C VAL A 7 -1.44 -5.19 -6.63
N ARG A 8 -2.73 -4.90 -6.40
CA ARG A 8 -3.66 -4.36 -7.40
C ARG A 8 -3.70 -2.84 -7.39
N ASN A 9 -3.82 -2.24 -6.20
CA ASN A 9 -3.99 -0.80 -6.06
C ASN A 9 -3.25 -0.29 -4.82
N VAL A 10 -2.84 0.97 -4.89
CA VAL A 10 -2.31 1.74 -3.76
C VAL A 10 -3.21 2.96 -3.57
N PHE A 11 -3.52 3.28 -2.32
CA PHE A 11 -4.37 4.42 -1.99
C PHE A 11 -3.74 5.29 -0.89
N LEU A 12 -4.03 6.59 -0.94
CA LEU A 12 -3.87 7.50 0.18
C LEU A 12 -5.24 7.88 0.73
N ARG A 13 -5.49 7.53 1.99
CA ARG A 13 -6.67 8.00 2.72
C ARG A 13 -6.30 9.25 3.51
N VAL A 14 -7.04 10.33 3.31
CA VAL A 14 -6.88 11.58 4.06
C VAL A 14 -7.40 11.40 5.49
N GLY A 15 -6.66 11.95 6.46
CA GLY A 15 -7.01 11.84 7.87
C GLY A 15 -6.57 10.51 8.47
N GLY A 16 -5.37 10.46 9.02
CA GLY A 16 -4.82 9.31 9.75
C GLY A 16 -5.14 9.41 11.23
N SER A 17 -6.24 8.77 11.62
CA SER A 17 -6.63 8.62 13.02
C SER A 17 -5.70 7.67 13.79
N LYS A 18 -6.08 7.31 15.02
CA LYS A 18 -5.46 6.25 15.83
C LYS A 18 -5.77 4.85 15.25
N GLY A 19 -5.33 4.56 14.03
CA GLY A 19 -5.40 3.24 13.42
C GLY A 19 -5.97 3.21 12.00
N THR A 20 -6.42 2.02 11.58
CA THR A 20 -7.01 1.79 10.25
C THR A 20 -8.49 2.17 10.18
N ALA A 21 -9.17 2.36 11.32
CA ALA A 21 -10.53 2.87 11.36
C ALA A 21 -10.57 4.36 11.02
N THR A 22 -11.47 4.80 10.15
CA THR A 22 -11.68 6.23 9.89
C THR A 22 -12.54 6.84 10.99
N ASP A 23 -12.23 8.07 11.41
CA ASP A 23 -13.05 8.82 12.38
C ASP A 23 -14.37 9.30 11.74
N ASN A 24 -14.46 9.30 10.41
CA ASN A 24 -15.67 9.63 9.66
C ASN A 24 -15.80 8.72 8.42
N PRO A 25 -16.54 7.61 8.51
CA PRO A 25 -16.72 6.68 7.40
C PRO A 25 -17.54 7.25 6.24
N GLU A 26 -18.40 8.24 6.48
CA GLU A 26 -19.30 8.78 5.46
C GLU A 26 -18.63 9.85 4.58
N ASN A 27 -17.60 10.53 5.08
CA ASN A 27 -16.82 11.53 4.34
C ASN A 27 -15.35 11.13 4.15
N GLN A 28 -15.09 9.83 4.00
CA GLN A 28 -13.74 9.35 3.80
C GLN A 28 -13.22 9.74 2.41
N HIS A 29 -12.23 10.63 2.37
CA HIS A 29 -11.54 10.97 1.12
C HIS A 29 -10.39 10.00 0.87
N VAL A 30 -10.52 9.17 -0.17
CA VAL A 30 -9.51 8.19 -0.60
C VAL A 30 -9.06 8.52 -2.00
N MET A 31 -7.76 8.75 -2.16
CA MET A 31 -7.14 8.98 -3.46
C MET A 31 -6.49 7.68 -3.93
N ARG A 32 -6.93 7.20 -5.10
CA ARG A 32 -6.28 6.07 -5.76
C ARG A 32 -5.01 6.56 -6.46
N ILE A 33 -3.90 5.92 -6.17
CA ILE A 33 -2.66 6.14 -6.92
C ILE A 33 -2.75 5.29 -8.19
N PRO A 34 -2.57 5.87 -9.39
CA PRO A 34 -2.47 5.11 -10.62
C PRO A 34 -1.37 4.06 -10.53
N VAL A 35 -1.73 2.80 -10.80
CA VAL A 35 -0.85 1.63 -10.82
C VAL A 35 -1.05 0.93 -12.15
N ASN A 36 0.04 0.65 -12.87
CA ASN A 36 0.05 -0.41 -13.88
C ASN A 36 0.32 -1.73 -13.15
N GLU A 37 -0.68 -2.61 -13.09
CA GLU A 37 -0.61 -3.87 -12.34
C GLU A 37 0.46 -4.81 -12.88
N GLU A 38 0.71 -4.81 -14.19
CA GLU A 38 1.75 -5.63 -14.81
C GLU A 38 3.15 -5.14 -14.41
N ASP A 39 3.41 -3.85 -14.57
CA ASP A 39 4.71 -3.27 -14.21
C ASP A 39 5.00 -3.41 -12.70
N MET A 40 3.98 -3.16 -11.86
CA MET A 40 4.06 -3.23 -10.39
C MET A 40 4.47 -4.62 -9.90
N ASN A 41 3.98 -5.68 -10.53
CA ASN A 41 4.19 -7.06 -10.10
C ASN A 41 5.22 -7.81 -10.96
N SER A 42 5.95 -7.10 -11.81
CA SER A 42 6.98 -7.67 -12.70
C SER A 42 8.25 -8.13 -11.95
N GLY A 43 9.13 -8.85 -12.64
CA GLY A 43 10.41 -9.30 -12.10
C GLY A 43 10.26 -10.32 -10.96
N LYS A 44 10.79 -10.01 -9.77
CA LYS A 44 10.64 -10.86 -8.58
C LYS A 44 9.28 -10.67 -7.87
N GLY A 45 8.44 -9.76 -8.36
CA GLY A 45 7.19 -9.36 -7.73
C GLY A 45 7.40 -8.49 -6.49
N ILE A 46 6.29 -8.23 -5.78
CA ILE A 46 6.29 -7.51 -4.50
C ILE A 46 6.46 -8.52 -3.37
N ILE A 47 7.30 -8.19 -2.38
CA ILE A 47 7.63 -9.10 -1.28
C ILE A 47 7.13 -8.59 0.07
N VAL A 48 6.78 -9.53 0.94
CA VAL A 48 6.64 -9.33 2.38
C VAL A 48 7.90 -9.89 3.02
N ASP A 49 8.73 -8.99 3.55
CA ASP A 49 10.05 -9.31 4.09
C ASP A 49 10.24 -8.67 5.47
N SER A 50 10.30 -9.51 6.50
CA SER A 50 10.56 -9.07 7.88
C SER A 50 12.01 -8.64 8.12
N GLY A 51 12.92 -8.89 7.17
CA GLY A 51 14.32 -8.49 7.23
C GLY A 51 14.60 -7.05 6.77
N THR A 52 13.57 -6.31 6.32
CA THR A 52 13.71 -4.95 5.81
C THR A 52 13.10 -3.93 6.78
N THR A 53 13.85 -2.87 7.11
CA THR A 53 13.43 -1.84 8.08
C THR A 53 12.30 -0.95 7.57
N ASP A 54 12.31 -0.62 6.28
CA ASP A 54 11.37 0.32 5.66
C ASP A 54 10.48 -0.38 4.62
N THR A 55 9.30 0.18 4.38
CA THR A 55 8.46 -0.22 3.24
C THR A 55 8.89 0.51 1.98
N TYR A 56 9.38 -0.24 0.99
CA TYR A 56 9.76 0.30 -0.32
C TYR A 56 8.61 0.14 -1.32
N LEU A 57 8.22 1.25 -1.95
CA LEU A 57 7.21 1.26 -3.01
C LEU A 57 7.87 1.11 -4.39
N HIS A 58 7.18 0.49 -5.33
CA HIS A 58 7.69 0.31 -6.69
C HIS A 58 7.93 1.67 -7.37
N HIS A 59 9.06 1.81 -8.04
CA HIS A 59 9.50 3.11 -8.58
C HIS A 59 8.51 3.72 -9.58
N THR A 60 7.74 2.89 -10.29
CA THR A 60 6.75 3.35 -11.29
C THR A 60 5.64 4.21 -10.69
N ILE A 61 5.37 4.09 -9.38
CA ILE A 61 4.35 4.91 -8.71
C ILE A 61 4.92 6.12 -7.98
N ALA A 62 6.24 6.35 -8.02
CA ALA A 62 6.87 7.42 -7.25
C ALA A 62 6.35 8.81 -7.63
N GLY A 63 6.13 9.08 -8.93
CA GLY A 63 5.58 10.36 -9.40
C GLY A 63 4.18 10.61 -8.85
N SER A 64 3.26 9.69 -9.15
CA SER A 64 1.86 9.77 -8.72
C SER A 64 1.71 9.77 -7.19
N PHE A 65 2.55 9.02 -6.47
CA PHE A 65 2.57 9.03 -5.01
C PHE A 65 2.98 10.40 -4.46
N ASN A 66 4.01 11.02 -5.02
CA ASN A 66 4.46 12.36 -4.59
C ASN A 66 3.42 13.45 -4.85
N GLU A 67 2.74 13.38 -5.99
CA GLU A 67 1.64 14.28 -6.34
C GLU A 67 0.49 14.13 -5.36
N ALA A 68 0.02 12.90 -5.16
CA ALA A 68 -1.04 12.56 -4.22
C ALA A 68 -0.67 12.99 -2.78
N TRP A 69 0.57 12.69 -2.34
CA TRP A 69 1.04 13.08 -1.01
C TRP A 69 1.02 14.60 -0.81
N LYS A 70 1.47 15.36 -1.83
CA LYS A 70 1.46 16.83 -1.78
C LYS A 70 0.05 17.38 -1.74
N GLU A 71 -0.87 16.80 -2.51
CA GLU A 71 -2.28 17.19 -2.50
C GLU A 71 -2.92 17.00 -1.12
N VAL A 72 -2.66 15.87 -0.45
CA VAL A 72 -3.29 15.59 0.86
C VAL A 72 -2.61 16.26 2.05
N THR A 73 -1.29 16.45 2.00
CA THR A 73 -0.53 17.00 3.14
C THR A 73 -0.16 18.47 2.97
N GLY A 74 -0.27 19.01 1.75
CA GLY A 74 0.29 20.31 1.38
C GLY A 74 1.82 20.35 1.33
N LYS A 75 2.50 19.21 1.48
CA LYS A 75 3.98 19.12 1.58
C LYS A 75 4.53 18.10 0.60
N LYS A 76 5.73 18.34 0.08
CA LYS A 76 6.47 17.30 -0.68
C LYS A 76 6.90 16.19 0.28
N TYR A 77 6.74 14.93 -0.13
CA TYR A 77 7.29 13.80 0.61
C TYR A 77 8.82 13.87 0.70
N THR A 78 9.39 13.41 1.82
CA THR A 78 10.83 13.37 2.05
C THR A 78 11.20 12.26 3.01
N ASN A 79 12.38 11.66 2.81
CA ASN A 79 13.01 10.75 3.76
C ASN A 79 13.79 11.49 4.85
N ALA A 80 13.89 12.82 4.76
CA ALA A 80 14.52 13.63 5.81
C ALA A 80 13.64 13.65 7.07
N ALA A 81 14.28 13.74 8.23
CA ALA A 81 13.56 13.90 9.49
C ALA A 81 12.67 15.15 9.46
N VAL A 82 11.43 15.00 9.91
CA VAL A 82 10.46 16.10 10.07
C VAL A 82 10.06 16.24 11.53
N ARG A 83 9.86 17.48 11.98
CA ARG A 83 9.25 17.75 13.28
C ARG A 83 7.77 18.04 13.08
N LEU A 84 6.92 17.31 13.81
CA LEU A 84 5.46 17.42 13.75
C LEU A 84 4.90 17.55 15.18
N SER A 85 3.84 18.34 15.35
CA SER A 85 3.01 18.27 16.56
C SER A 85 2.16 16.98 16.57
N ALA A 86 1.59 16.62 17.72
CA ALA A 86 0.69 15.47 17.82
C ALA A 86 -0.50 15.59 16.84
N GLU A 87 -1.07 16.79 16.71
CA GLU A 87 -2.19 17.06 15.80
C GLU A 87 -1.76 16.99 14.33
N GLN A 88 -0.53 17.38 14.00
CA GLN A 88 0.00 17.24 12.65
C GLN A 88 0.26 15.77 12.30
N LEU A 89 0.77 14.99 13.26
CA LEU A 89 1.00 13.55 13.10
C LEU A 89 -0.31 12.81 12.82
N LEU A 90 -1.37 13.12 13.59
CA LEU A 90 -2.72 12.57 13.40
C LEU A 90 -3.45 13.08 12.13
N ARG A 91 -2.83 13.97 11.35
CA ARG A 91 -3.36 14.40 10.05
C ARG A 91 -2.61 13.78 8.88
N LEU A 92 -1.52 13.05 9.12
CA LEU A 92 -0.83 12.34 8.04
C LEU A 92 -1.77 11.32 7.40
N PRO A 93 -1.66 11.09 6.08
CA PRO A 93 -2.53 10.14 5.39
C PRO A 93 -2.19 8.70 5.79
N THR A 94 -3.17 7.80 5.68
CA THR A 94 -2.94 6.35 5.74
C THR A 94 -2.61 5.84 4.34
N VAL A 95 -1.47 5.15 4.18
CA VAL A 95 -1.15 4.41 2.95
C VAL A 95 -1.83 3.05 3.01
N MET A 96 -2.66 2.72 2.02
CA MET A 96 -3.36 1.44 1.94
C MET A 96 -2.93 0.66 0.69
N LEU A 97 -2.71 -0.64 0.86
CA LEU A 97 -2.34 -1.56 -0.21
C LEU A 97 -3.48 -2.56 -0.40
N GLN A 98 -3.98 -2.68 -1.64
CA GLN A 98 -4.90 -3.75 -2.00
C GLN A 98 -4.11 -4.91 -2.58
N ILE A 99 -4.15 -6.04 -1.88
CA ILE A 99 -3.47 -7.27 -2.25
C ILE A 99 -4.52 -8.28 -2.73
N ARG A 100 -4.18 -9.06 -3.77
CA ARG A 100 -5.03 -10.15 -4.27
C ARG A 100 -5.18 -11.26 -3.21
N SER A 101 -6.38 -11.81 -3.05
CA SER A 101 -6.61 -12.99 -2.21
C SER A 101 -6.01 -14.26 -2.83
N ALA A 102 -5.76 -15.28 -2.01
CA ALA A 102 -5.28 -16.57 -2.53
C ALA A 102 -6.29 -17.25 -3.47
N GLU A 103 -7.59 -17.06 -3.23
CA GLU A 103 -8.69 -17.62 -4.05
C GLU A 103 -8.82 -16.94 -5.43
N ASP A 104 -8.30 -15.72 -5.58
CA ASP A 104 -8.24 -14.99 -6.85
C ASP A 104 -7.02 -15.40 -7.72
N SER A 105 -6.21 -16.36 -7.26
CA SER A 105 -5.15 -16.97 -8.05
C SER A 105 -5.70 -18.19 -8.76
N PRO A 106 -5.42 -18.42 -10.07
CA PRO A 106 -5.64 -19.75 -10.62
C PRO A 106 -4.90 -20.73 -9.72
N ALA A 107 -5.61 -21.74 -9.22
CA ALA A 107 -5.03 -22.72 -8.30
C ALA A 107 -3.67 -23.16 -8.85
N PRO A 108 -2.61 -23.24 -8.02
CA PRO A 108 -1.37 -23.84 -8.46
C PRO A 108 -1.72 -25.23 -9.00
N MET A 109 -1.51 -25.46 -10.30
CA MET A 109 -1.69 -26.79 -10.89
C MET A 109 -0.80 -27.75 -10.09
N GLY A 110 -1.41 -28.59 -9.25
CA GLY A 110 -0.72 -29.74 -8.65
C GLY A 110 -0.83 -29.95 -7.14
N THR A 111 -1.53 -29.12 -6.36
CA THR A 111 -1.77 -29.46 -4.95
C THR A 111 -3.21 -29.16 -4.56
N ASP A 112 -4.11 -30.07 -4.90
CA ASP A 112 -5.39 -30.18 -4.21
C ASP A 112 -5.16 -30.93 -2.89
N PRO A 113 -5.24 -30.26 -1.72
CA PRO A 113 -5.11 -30.92 -0.42
C PRO A 113 -6.32 -31.79 -0.05
N ASN A 114 -7.39 -31.80 -0.86
CA ASN A 114 -8.55 -32.69 -0.72
C ASN A 114 -8.52 -33.90 -1.66
N ALA A 115 -7.44 -34.11 -2.40
CA ALA A 115 -7.20 -35.37 -3.09
C ALA A 115 -6.80 -36.44 -2.05
N VAL A 116 -7.81 -36.97 -1.35
CA VAL A 116 -7.70 -38.22 -0.57
C VAL A 116 -7.76 -39.40 -1.58
N PRO A 117 -6.92 -40.44 -1.42
CA PRO A 117 -6.95 -41.61 -2.31
C PRO A 117 -8.31 -42.34 -2.33
#